data_AF-A0A2G1WY52-F1
#
_entry.id   AF-A0A2G1WY52-F1
#
_cell.length_a   1.000
_cell.length_b   1.000
_cell.length_c   1.000
_cell.angle_alpha   90.00
_cell.angle_beta   90.00
_cell.angle_gamma   90.00
#
_symmetry.space_group_name_H-M   'P 1'
#
loop_
_entity.id
_entity.type
_entity.pdbx_description
1 polymer ?
#
loop_
_entity_poly.entity_id
_entity_poly.type
_entity_poly.pdbx_seq_one_letter_code
_entity_poly.pdbx_strand_id
1 'polypeptide(L)'
;MAHGQPEPAPGSTGDELARDVLEDVGRLVDSDRDTHGDAVENQEHIADGWTWYLRGQGILASHEELTGLDVAYMMAILKMSRNAVGEYDIDHPRDVAGYAGIAAACQVKRGETDPDDLTVGDYGEHR
;
A
#
# COMPACT_ATOMS: atom_id res chain seq x y z
N MET A 1 -11.42 -24.31 -15.91
CA MET A 1 -10.58 -24.99 -14.92
C MET A 1 -10.45 -24.02 -13.76
N ALA A 2 -11.22 -24.22 -12.68
CA ALA A 2 -11.12 -23.36 -11.51
C ALA A 2 -9.81 -23.70 -10.80
N HIS A 3 -8.91 -22.73 -10.67
CA HIS A 3 -7.74 -22.84 -9.82
C HIS A 3 -8.24 -22.84 -8.37
N GLY A 4 -8.47 -24.03 -7.81
CA GLY A 4 -8.75 -24.19 -6.40
C GLY A 4 -7.53 -23.73 -5.60
N GLN A 5 -7.67 -22.64 -4.85
CA GLN A 5 -6.67 -22.28 -3.86
C GLN A 5 -6.61 -23.40 -2.81
N PRO A 6 -5.40 -23.77 -2.34
CA PRO A 6 -5.26 -24.83 -1.34
C PRO A 6 -6.08 -24.48 -0.08
N GLU A 7 -6.80 -25.45 0.46
CA GLU A 7 -7.46 -25.28 1.76
C GLU A 7 -6.40 -24.94 2.81
N PRO A 8 -6.66 -23.95 3.70
CA PRO A 8 -5.73 -23.63 4.77
C PRO A 8 -5.49 -24.88 5.62
N ALA A 9 -4.23 -25.12 5.98
CA ALA A 9 -3.87 -26.24 6.84
C ALA A 9 -4.74 -26.21 8.11
N PRO A 10 -5.32 -27.34 8.54
CA PRO A 10 -6.20 -27.36 9.70
C PRO A 10 -5.41 -26.91 10.94
N GLY A 11 -5.72 -25.71 11.46
CA GLY A 11 -5.16 -25.20 12.71
C GLY A 11 -4.54 -23.80 12.69
N SER A 12 -4.46 -23.10 11.56
CA SER A 12 -3.91 -21.73 11.55
C SER A 12 -4.81 -20.74 12.27
N THR A 13 -4.25 -19.98 13.21
CA THR A 13 -4.89 -18.86 13.88
C THR A 13 -5.14 -17.70 12.91
N GLY A 14 -6.08 -16.80 13.24
CA GLY A 14 -6.32 -15.60 12.43
C GLY A 14 -5.06 -14.73 12.29
N ASP A 15 -4.23 -14.68 13.33
CA ASP A 15 -2.99 -13.92 13.36
C ASP A 15 -1.95 -14.51 12.37
N GLU A 16 -1.86 -15.84 12.27
CA GLU A 16 -0.98 -16.50 11.31
C GLU A 16 -1.43 -16.23 9.87
N LEU A 17 -2.74 -16.27 9.60
CA LEU A 17 -3.26 -15.96 8.26
C LEU A 17 -3.03 -14.49 7.88
N ALA A 18 -3.17 -13.56 8.83
CA ALA A 18 -2.88 -12.15 8.61
C ALA A 18 -1.39 -11.92 8.34
N ARG A 19 -0.51 -12.54 9.13
CA ARG A 19 0.94 -12.49 8.92
C ARG A 19 1.32 -13.01 7.54
N ASP A 20 0.79 -14.16 7.13
CA ASP A 20 1.12 -14.78 5.84
C ASP A 20 0.77 -13.84 4.66
N VAL A 21 -0.35 -13.10 4.75
CA VAL A 21 -0.72 -12.07 3.77
C VAL A 21 0.27 -10.90 3.79
N LEU A 22 0.63 -10.39 4.97
CA LEU A 22 1.55 -9.25 5.09
C LEU A 22 2.96 -9.58 4.59
N GLU A 23 3.46 -10.79 4.87
CA GLU A 23 4.76 -11.25 4.36
C GLU A 23 4.75 -11.41 2.84
N ASP A 24 3.67 -11.95 2.27
CA ASP A 24 3.50 -12.08 0.82
C ASP A 24 3.47 -10.70 0.13
N VAL A 25 2.74 -9.74 0.69
CA VAL A 25 2.73 -8.35 0.23
C VAL A 25 4.11 -7.71 0.34
N GLY A 26 4.83 -7.92 1.45
CA GLY A 26 6.19 -7.43 1.62
C GLY A 26 7.12 -7.93 0.52
N ARG A 27 7.03 -9.22 0.16
CA ARG A 27 7.77 -9.80 -0.97
C ARG A 27 7.34 -9.20 -2.31
N LEU A 28 6.04 -8.99 -2.54
CA LEU A 28 5.54 -8.37 -3.76
C LEU A 28 6.11 -6.96 -3.96
N VAL A 29 6.02 -6.12 -2.91
CA VAL A 29 6.53 -4.73 -2.92
C VAL A 29 8.04 -4.68 -3.15
N ASP A 30 8.79 -5.67 -2.66
CA ASP A 30 10.25 -5.74 -2.82
C ASP A 30 10.69 -6.35 -4.17
N SER A 31 9.95 -7.35 -4.67
CA SER A 31 10.34 -8.17 -5.84
C SER A 31 10.07 -7.55 -7.21
N ASP A 32 9.17 -6.56 -7.30
CA ASP A 32 8.82 -5.91 -8.58
C ASP A 32 9.71 -4.69 -8.93
N ARG A 33 10.80 -4.47 -8.17
CA ARG A 33 11.71 -3.32 -8.34
C ARG A 33 12.51 -3.35 -9.65
N ASP A 34 12.78 -4.52 -10.23
CA ASP A 34 13.52 -4.65 -11.49
C ASP A 34 12.69 -4.26 -12.74
N THR A 35 11.37 -4.14 -12.61
CA THR A 35 10.44 -3.90 -13.73
C THR A 35 9.67 -2.57 -13.61
N HIS A 36 9.44 -2.07 -12.39
CA HIS A 36 8.55 -0.92 -12.15
C HIS A 36 9.21 0.30 -11.46
N GLY A 37 10.51 0.24 -11.13
CA GLY A 37 11.24 1.34 -10.49
C GLY A 37 10.98 1.46 -8.98
N ASP A 38 11.48 2.53 -8.34
CA ASP A 38 11.24 2.74 -6.91
C ASP A 38 9.77 3.10 -6.64
N ALA A 39 9.20 2.47 -5.61
CA ALA A 39 7.79 2.62 -5.30
C ALA A 39 7.41 4.07 -4.90
N VAL A 40 8.29 4.77 -4.17
CA VAL A 40 8.04 6.17 -3.77
C VAL A 40 8.14 7.07 -4.98
N GLU A 41 9.19 6.92 -5.80
CA GLU A 41 9.34 7.68 -7.05
C GLU A 41 8.12 7.50 -7.98
N ASN A 42 7.60 6.27 -8.08
CA ASN A 42 6.40 6.01 -8.87
C ASN A 42 5.17 6.76 -8.32
N GLN A 43 4.98 6.79 -6.99
CA GLN A 43 3.86 7.57 -6.41
C GLN A 43 4.04 9.08 -6.63
N GLU A 44 5.25 9.61 -6.49
CA GLU A 44 5.52 11.03 -6.77
C GLU A 44 5.26 11.38 -8.23
N HIS A 45 5.69 10.54 -9.18
CA HIS A 45 5.37 10.74 -10.60
C HIS A 45 3.86 10.71 -10.88
N ILE A 46 3.10 9.85 -10.21
CA ILE A 46 1.64 9.85 -10.32
C ILE A 46 1.07 11.15 -9.70
N ALA A 47 1.60 11.60 -8.57
CA ALA A 47 1.18 12.81 -7.88
C ALA A 47 1.35 14.06 -8.75
N ASP A 48 2.46 14.16 -9.49
CA ASP A 48 2.69 15.21 -10.48
C ASP A 48 1.60 15.23 -11.57
N GLY A 49 1.26 14.05 -12.10
CA GLY A 49 0.23 13.89 -13.12
C GLY A 49 -1.16 14.32 -12.64
N TRP A 50 -1.55 13.89 -11.43
CA TRP A 50 -2.83 14.29 -10.83
C TRP A 50 -2.85 15.77 -10.47
N THR A 51 -1.76 16.32 -9.94
CA THR A 51 -1.60 17.75 -9.65
C THR A 51 -1.81 18.58 -10.91
N TRP A 52 -1.14 18.22 -12.01
CA TRP A 52 -1.32 18.88 -13.31
C TRP A 52 -2.78 18.82 -13.77
N TYR A 53 -3.39 17.64 -13.72
CA TYR A 53 -4.77 17.44 -14.15
C TYR A 53 -5.76 18.28 -13.34
N LEU A 54 -5.69 18.22 -12.01
CA LEU A 54 -6.61 18.92 -11.11
C LEU A 54 -6.46 20.44 -11.16
N ARG A 55 -5.23 20.95 -11.34
CA ARG A 55 -5.00 22.38 -11.62
C ARG A 55 -5.65 22.79 -12.94
N GLY A 56 -5.52 21.97 -13.98
CA GLY A 56 -6.17 22.18 -15.28
C GLY A 56 -7.70 22.19 -15.20
N GLN A 57 -8.28 21.46 -14.25
CA GLN A 57 -9.72 21.49 -13.96
C GLN A 57 -10.15 22.66 -13.06
N GLY A 58 -9.22 23.48 -12.57
CA GLY A 58 -9.51 24.56 -11.62
C GLY A 58 -9.92 24.07 -10.23
N ILE A 59 -9.64 22.81 -9.90
CA ILE A 59 -9.94 22.20 -8.60
C ILE A 59 -8.83 22.51 -7.60
N LEU A 60 -7.57 22.53 -8.08
CA LEU A 60 -6.38 22.74 -7.27
C LEU A 60 -5.77 24.10 -7.60
N ALA A 61 -5.40 24.89 -6.58
CA ALA A 61 -4.73 26.16 -6.79
C ALA A 61 -3.30 25.96 -7.33
N SER A 62 -2.72 27.02 -7.90
CA SER A 62 -1.37 26.96 -8.50
C SER A 62 -0.25 26.67 -7.50
N HIS A 63 -0.49 26.87 -6.20
CA HIS A 63 0.47 26.64 -5.12
C HIS A 63 0.21 25.35 -4.35
N GLU A 64 -0.85 24.63 -4.67
CA GLU A 64 -1.21 23.36 -4.03
C GLU A 64 -0.78 22.20 -4.92
N GLU A 65 -0.31 21.12 -4.33
CA GLU A 65 0.13 19.90 -5.01
C GLU A 65 -0.25 18.68 -4.20
N LEU A 66 -0.44 17.58 -4.91
CA LEU A 66 -0.49 16.26 -4.30
C LEU A 66 0.93 15.71 -4.20
N THR A 67 1.13 14.85 -3.23
CA THR A 67 2.39 14.15 -2.96
C THR A 67 2.23 12.66 -3.21
N GLY A 68 3.32 11.93 -3.31
CA GLY A 68 3.29 10.47 -3.39
C GLY A 68 2.58 9.82 -2.19
N LEU A 69 2.61 10.47 -1.02
CA LEU A 69 1.83 10.05 0.15
C LEU A 69 0.32 10.14 -0.09
N ASP A 70 -0.15 11.26 -0.65
CA ASP A 70 -1.57 11.45 -0.98
C ASP A 70 -2.03 10.38 -1.97
N VAL A 71 -1.22 10.13 -3.00
CA VAL A 71 -1.53 9.10 -4.01
C VAL A 71 -1.58 7.71 -3.38
N ALA A 72 -0.63 7.35 -2.52
CA ALA A 72 -0.65 6.06 -1.83
C ALA A 72 -1.96 5.84 -1.05
N TYR A 73 -2.41 6.85 -0.29
CA TYR A 73 -3.69 6.77 0.41
C TYR A 73 -4.91 6.76 -0.53
N MET A 74 -4.89 7.56 -1.59
CA MET A 74 -5.95 7.55 -2.61
C MET A 74 -6.10 6.17 -3.26
N MET A 75 -4.97 5.50 -3.54
CA MET A 75 -4.97 4.15 -4.11
C MET A 75 -5.47 3.10 -3.12
N ALA A 76 -5.12 3.19 -1.84
CA ALA A 76 -5.71 2.35 -0.79
C ALA A 76 -7.24 2.54 -0.72
N ILE A 77 -7.72 3.78 -0.75
CA ILE A 77 -9.17 4.09 -0.76
C ILE A 77 -9.85 3.50 -1.98
N LEU A 78 -9.25 3.62 -3.17
CA LEU A 78 -9.77 3.04 -4.40
C LEU A 78 -9.96 1.52 -4.26
N LYS A 79 -8.98 0.81 -3.71
CA LYS A 79 -9.04 -0.65 -3.50
C LYS A 79 -10.07 -1.04 -2.45
N MET A 80 -10.17 -0.28 -1.35
CA MET A 80 -11.24 -0.45 -0.38
C MET A 80 -12.64 -0.25 -0.99
N SER A 81 -12.83 0.74 -1.86
CA SER A 81 -14.13 0.98 -2.49
C SER A 81 -14.59 -0.18 -3.40
N ARG A 82 -13.66 -0.92 -4.01
CA ARG A 82 -13.99 -2.09 -4.84
C ARG A 82 -14.61 -3.21 -4.01
N ASN A 83 -14.21 -3.35 -2.74
CA ASN A 83 -14.84 -4.30 -1.81
C ASN A 83 -16.30 -3.95 -1.48
N ALA A 84 -16.71 -2.68 -1.61
CA ALA A 84 -18.06 -2.26 -1.23
C ALA A 84 -19.14 -2.64 -2.27
N VAL A 85 -18.75 -2.90 -3.51
CA VAL A 85 -19.69 -3.11 -4.64
C VAL A 85 -19.40 -4.35 -5.48
N GLY A 86 -18.23 -4.97 -5.32
CA GLY A 86 -17.79 -6.14 -6.09
C GLY A 86 -17.86 -7.46 -5.32
N GLU A 87 -17.56 -8.55 -6.01
CA GLU A 87 -17.24 -9.83 -5.37
C GLU A 87 -15.94 -9.71 -4.57
N TYR A 88 -15.84 -10.47 -3.48
CA TYR A 88 -14.63 -10.50 -2.67
C TYR A 88 -13.46 -11.05 -3.47
N ASP A 89 -12.35 -10.31 -3.46
CA ASP A 89 -11.08 -10.68 -4.07
C ASP A 89 -9.98 -10.42 -3.04
N ILE A 90 -9.15 -11.44 -2.76
CA ILE A 90 -8.04 -11.36 -1.79
C ILE A 90 -6.97 -10.36 -2.23
N ASP A 91 -6.91 -10.02 -3.52
CA ASP A 91 -5.97 -9.02 -4.01
C ASP A 91 -6.35 -7.61 -3.54
N HIS A 92 -7.62 -7.34 -3.25
CA HIS A 92 -8.02 -6.03 -2.70
C HIS A 92 -7.38 -5.70 -1.34
N PRO A 93 -7.47 -6.54 -0.29
CA PRO A 93 -6.78 -6.28 0.97
C PRO A 93 -5.25 -6.34 0.84
N ARG A 94 -4.70 -7.17 -0.06
CA ARG A 94 -3.25 -7.17 -0.39
C ARG A 94 -2.79 -5.83 -0.94
N ASP A 95 -3.53 -5.28 -1.92
CA ASP A 95 -3.24 -3.97 -2.49
C ASP A 95 -3.32 -2.87 -1.42
N VAL A 96 -4.33 -2.92 -0.54
CA VAL A 96 -4.46 -1.96 0.56
C VAL A 96 -3.25 -2.02 1.49
N ALA A 97 -2.80 -3.21 1.88
CA ALA A 97 -1.61 -3.39 2.70
C ALA A 97 -0.35 -2.88 1.98
N GLY A 98 -0.21 -3.14 0.67
CA GLY A 98 0.90 -2.67 -0.14
C GLY A 98 0.96 -1.14 -0.21
N TYR A 99 -0.17 -0.49 -0.51
CA TYR A 99 -0.24 0.98 -0.55
C TYR A 99 -0.04 1.61 0.83
N ALA A 100 -0.48 0.96 1.91
CA ALA A 100 -0.18 1.42 3.26
C ALA A 100 1.32 1.36 3.57
N GLY A 101 2.01 0.29 3.15
CA GLY A 101 3.47 0.18 3.27
C GLY A 101 4.22 1.25 2.46
N ILE A 102 3.76 1.53 1.23
CA ILE A 102 4.32 2.59 0.38
C ILE A 102 4.08 3.97 1.02
N ALA A 103 2.91 4.23 1.60
CA ALA A 103 2.63 5.47 2.32
C ALA A 103 3.61 5.71 3.48
N ALA A 104 3.92 4.67 4.26
CA ALA A 104 4.92 4.74 5.32
C ALA A 104 6.33 5.07 4.75
N ALA A 105 6.71 4.45 3.63
CA ALA A 105 7.96 4.77 2.95
C ALA A 105 8.00 6.22 2.45
N CYS A 106 6.90 6.75 1.91
CA CYS A 106 6.78 8.17 1.54
C CYS A 106 7.02 9.08 2.75
N GLN A 107 6.42 8.82 3.91
CA GLN A 107 6.65 9.62 5.12
C GLN A 107 8.10 9.62 5.58
N VAL A 108 8.76 8.45 5.54
CA VAL A 108 10.19 8.36 5.83
C VAL A 108 11.03 9.18 4.85
N LYS A 109 10.74 9.11 3.55
CA LYS A 109 11.45 9.91 2.53
C LYS A 109 11.21 11.42 2.66
N ARG A 110 10.07 11.82 3.23
CA ARG A 110 9.74 13.21 3.57
C ARG A 110 10.42 13.68 4.86
N GLY A 111 11.05 12.78 5.63
CA GLY A 111 11.63 13.10 6.93
C GLY A 111 10.61 13.36 8.02
N GLU A 112 9.37 12.89 7.84
CA GLU A 112 8.25 13.06 8.77
C GLU A 112 8.09 11.84 9.70
N THR A 113 8.82 10.75 9.44
CA THR A 113 8.86 9.52 10.25
C THR A 113 10.27 8.97 10.26
N ASP A 114 10.70 8.42 11.40
CA ASP A 114 12.02 7.77 11.51
C ASP A 114 11.98 6.40 10.81
N PRO A 115 13.00 6.02 9.99
CA PRO A 115 13.10 4.68 9.43
C PRO A 115 12.97 3.56 10.47
N ASP A 116 13.43 3.78 11.70
CA ASP A 116 13.38 2.77 12.78
C ASP A 116 11.92 2.45 13.20
N ASP A 117 10.98 3.38 12.96
CA ASP A 117 9.54 3.20 13.25
C ASP A 117 8.82 2.33 12.20
N LEU A 118 9.46 1.99 11.08
CA LEU A 118 8.86 1.12 10.04
C LEU A 118 8.74 -0.34 10.48
N THR A 119 9.57 -0.74 11.42
CA THR A 119 9.54 -2.09 11.98
C THR A 119 8.99 -2.03 13.39
N VAL A 120 8.37 -3.13 13.82
CA VAL A 120 8.00 -3.28 15.22
C VAL A 120 9.31 -3.32 16.02
N GLY A 121 9.72 -2.17 16.57
CA GLY A 121 10.76 -2.14 17.60
C GLY A 121 10.29 -3.04 18.72
N ASP A 122 11.12 -4.01 19.11
CA ASP A 122 10.85 -5.07 20.09
C ASP A 122 9.91 -4.58 21.21
N TYR A 123 8.59 -4.78 21.04
CA TYR A 123 7.62 -4.53 22.09
C TYR A 123 7.81 -5.70 23.04
N GLY A 124 8.79 -5.56 23.93
CA GLY A 124 9.31 -6.63 24.77
C GLY A 124 8.18 -7.49 25.32
N GLU A 125 8.32 -8.80 25.11
CA GLU A 125 7.40 -9.88 25.46
C GLU A 125 6.32 -9.46 26.47
N HIS A 126 5.15 -9.06 25.97
CA HIS A 126 3.97 -8.93 26.82
C HIS A 126 3.47 -10.34 27.13
N ARG A 127 3.95 -10.84 28.27
CA ARG A 127 3.63 -12.11 28.92
C ARG A 127 2.22 -12.14 29.51
#